data_AF-Q6SMQ8-F1
#
_entry.id   AF-Q6SMQ8-F1
#
_cell.length_a   1.000
_cell.length_b   1.000
_cell.length_c   1.000
_cell.angle_alpha   90.00
_cell.angle_beta   90.00
_cell.angle_gamma   90.00
#
_symmetry.space_group_name_H-M   'P 1'
#
loop_
_entity.id
_entity.type
_entity.pdbx_description
1 polymer ?
#
loop_
_entity_poly.entity_id
_entity_poly.type
_entity_poly.pdbx_seq_one_letter_code
_entity_poly.pdbx_strand_id
1 'polypeptide(L)'
;EDHMLGARENLRLLARMNRLSPHPCLQDRKDFGLPQEMVEGNQLQKDQAISVLHEMLQQCFNLFHTEHSSAAWNTTLLEQLCTGLQQQLEDLDACLGPVMGEKDSDMGRMGPILTVKKYFQGIHVYLKE
;
A
#
# COMPACT_ATOMS: atom_id res chain seq x y z
N GLU A 1 -19.86 3.34 1.04
CA GLU A 1 -19.61 3.02 -0.38
C GLU A 1 -19.36 1.53 -0.62
N ASP A 2 -19.26 1.14 -1.89
CA ASP A 2 -18.66 -0.14 -2.28
C ASP A 2 -17.13 -0.01 -2.34
N HIS A 3 -16.45 -0.33 -1.23
CA HIS A 3 -14.98 -0.27 -1.14
C HIS A 3 -14.26 -1.17 -2.16
N MET A 4 -14.95 -2.19 -2.70
CA MET A 4 -14.41 -3.07 -3.74
C MET A 4 -14.30 -2.36 -5.09
N LEU A 5 -15.22 -1.43 -5.38
CA LEU A 5 -15.19 -0.65 -6.61
C LEU A 5 -13.97 0.27 -6.63
N GLY A 6 -13.68 0.93 -5.49
CA GLY A 6 -12.49 1.77 -5.32
C GLY A 6 -11.19 0.99 -5.52
N ALA A 7 -11.07 -0.18 -4.88
CA ALA A 7 -9.91 -1.06 -5.05
C ALA A 7 -9.72 -1.49 -6.52
N ARG A 8 -10.81 -1.84 -7.20
CA ARG A 8 -10.78 -2.27 -8.60
C ARG A 8 -10.33 -1.14 -9.53
N GLU A 9 -10.79 0.09 -9.30
CA GLU A 9 -10.38 1.22 -10.13
C GLU A 9 -8.91 1.58 -9.88
N ASN A 10 -8.43 1.56 -8.64
CA ASN A 10 -7.01 1.77 -8.32
C ASN A 10 -6.11 0.74 -9.03
N LEU A 11 -6.50 -0.53 -9.04
CA LEU A 11 -5.78 -1.58 -9.79
C LEU A 11 -5.81 -1.35 -11.30
N ARG A 12 -6.95 -0.90 -11.84
CA ARG A 12 -7.08 -0.56 -13.27
C ARG A 12 -6.18 0.61 -13.66
N LEU A 13 -6.11 1.66 -12.84
CA LEU A 13 -5.22 2.80 -13.04
C LEU A 13 -3.76 2.36 -13.02
N LEU A 14 -3.35 1.57 -12.03
CA LEU A 14 -2.00 1.01 -11.94
C LEU A 14 -1.63 0.17 -13.17
N ALA A 15 -2.55 -0.69 -13.64
CA ALA A 15 -2.33 -1.49 -14.85
C ALA A 15 -2.13 -0.63 -16.11
N ARG A 16 -2.86 0.48 -16.24
CA ARG A 16 -2.72 1.43 -17.36
C ARG A 16 -1.41 2.23 -17.29
N MET A 17 -0.83 2.38 -16.11
CA MET A 17 0.44 3.07 -15.96
C MET A 17 1.62 2.25 -16.46
N ASN A 18 1.53 0.91 -16.56
CA ASN A 18 2.60 0.05 -17.08
C ASN A 18 2.99 0.46 -18.52
N ARG A 19 4.17 1.09 -18.65
CA ARG A 19 4.69 1.59 -19.93
C ARG A 19 5.49 0.55 -20.71
N LEU A 20 6.06 -0.43 -20.00
CA LEU A 20 7.01 -1.40 -20.55
C LEU A 20 6.49 -2.82 -20.34
N SER A 21 6.79 -3.68 -21.31
CA SER A 21 6.75 -5.13 -21.09
C SER A 21 7.73 -5.47 -19.95
N PRO A 22 7.41 -6.37 -19.00
CA PRO A 22 8.36 -6.76 -17.95
C PRO A 22 9.55 -7.62 -18.41
N HIS A 23 9.62 -7.97 -19.71
CA HIS A 23 10.65 -8.86 -20.25
C HIS A 23 12.05 -8.22 -20.34
N PRO A 24 12.21 -6.94 -20.77
CA PRO A 24 13.52 -6.30 -20.77
C PRO A 24 14.06 -6.06 -19.35
N CYS A 25 13.19 -5.89 -18.36
CA CYS A 25 13.54 -5.62 -16.96
C CYS A 25 13.79 -6.91 -16.15
N LEU A 26 14.13 -8.03 -16.81
CA LEU A 26 14.34 -9.32 -16.14
C LEU A 26 15.52 -9.29 -15.17
N GLN A 27 16.59 -8.57 -15.53
CA GLN A 27 17.79 -8.43 -14.69
C GLN A 27 17.55 -7.51 -13.48
N ASP A 28 16.58 -6.61 -13.60
CA ASP A 28 16.15 -5.66 -12.56
C ASP A 28 15.05 -6.25 -11.66
N ARG A 29 14.84 -7.58 -11.68
CA ARG A 29 13.85 -8.20 -10.79
C ARG A 29 14.46 -8.47 -9.43
N LYS A 30 13.75 -8.04 -8.40
CA LYS A 30 14.06 -8.34 -7.01
C LYS A 30 12.85 -8.98 -6.35
N ASP A 31 13.09 -10.07 -5.64
CA ASP A 31 12.09 -10.60 -4.73
C ASP A 31 12.14 -9.79 -3.43
N PHE A 32 11.06 -9.07 -3.14
CA PHE A 32 10.92 -8.27 -1.93
C PHE A 32 10.35 -9.06 -0.75
N GLY A 33 9.90 -10.30 -0.96
CA GLY A 33 9.33 -11.15 0.09
C GLY A 33 8.06 -10.56 0.68
N LEU A 34 7.00 -10.41 -0.13
CA LEU A 34 5.70 -9.94 0.35
C LEU A 34 5.25 -10.81 1.55
N PRO A 35 4.93 -10.21 2.70
CA PRO A 35 4.57 -10.98 3.90
C PRO A 35 3.16 -11.57 3.77
N GLN A 36 3.03 -12.67 3.04
CA GLN A 36 1.76 -13.32 2.70
C GLN A 36 0.88 -13.57 3.92
N GLU A 37 1.47 -14.04 5.03
CA GLU A 37 0.74 -14.30 6.28
C GLU A 37 -0.01 -13.07 6.81
N MET A 38 0.52 -11.87 6.58
CA MET A 38 -0.12 -10.62 7.00
C MET A 38 -1.16 -10.14 5.98
N VAL A 39 -0.86 -10.29 4.68
CA VAL A 39 -1.71 -9.80 3.59
C VAL A 39 -2.96 -10.66 3.39
N GLU A 40 -2.83 -11.98 3.54
CA GLU A 40 -3.97 -12.89 3.45
C GLU A 40 -4.95 -12.70 4.60
N GLY A 41 -4.51 -12.15 5.73
CA GLY A 41 -5.36 -11.83 6.87
C GLY A 41 -5.94 -13.04 7.63
N ASN A 42 -5.74 -14.27 7.13
CA ASN A 42 -6.28 -15.51 7.71
C ASN A 42 -5.85 -15.75 9.16
N GLN A 43 -4.69 -15.20 9.57
CA GLN A 43 -4.15 -15.33 10.92
C GLN A 43 -4.39 -14.08 11.80
N LEU A 44 -5.02 -13.03 11.25
CA LEU A 44 -5.20 -11.75 11.93
C LEU A 44 -6.62 -11.59 12.46
N GLN A 45 -6.75 -10.94 13.61
CA GLN A 45 -8.05 -10.43 14.03
C GLN A 45 -8.52 -9.32 13.08
N LYS A 46 -9.84 -9.10 12.96
CA LYS A 46 -10.42 -8.11 12.05
C LYS A 46 -9.77 -6.73 12.18
N ASP A 47 -9.59 -6.24 13.40
CA ASP A 47 -9.01 -4.92 13.66
C ASP A 47 -7.51 -4.84 13.34
N GLN A 48 -6.81 -5.98 13.37
CA GLN A 48 -5.42 -6.08 12.93
C GLN A 48 -5.34 -6.13 11.40
N ALA A 49 -6.22 -6.88 10.74
CA ALA A 49 -6.31 -6.93 9.29
C ALA A 49 -6.64 -5.54 8.70
N ILE A 50 -7.55 -4.78 9.33
CA ILE A 50 -7.85 -3.40 8.95
C ILE A 50 -6.61 -2.50 9.12
N SER A 51 -5.89 -2.59 10.25
CA SER A 51 -4.66 -1.81 10.44
C SER A 51 -3.54 -2.19 9.47
N VAL A 52 -3.40 -3.47 9.11
CA VAL A 52 -2.44 -3.95 8.11
C VAL A 52 -2.80 -3.42 6.73
N LEU A 53 -4.07 -3.49 6.34
CA LEU A 53 -4.55 -2.94 5.07
C LEU A 53 -4.34 -1.42 5.00
N HIS A 54 -4.68 -0.70 6.07
CA HIS A 54 -4.43 0.74 6.19
C HIS A 54 -2.94 1.06 5.98
N GLU A 55 -2.05 0.36 6.67
CA GLU A 55 -0.60 0.55 6.50
C GLU A 55 -0.14 0.23 5.06
N MET A 56 -0.65 -0.83 4.43
CA MET A 56 -0.31 -1.16 3.04
C MET A 56 -0.74 -0.05 2.07
N LEU A 57 -1.95 0.49 2.22
CA LEU A 57 -2.45 1.58 1.39
C LEU A 57 -1.65 2.86 1.62
N GLN A 58 -1.29 3.15 2.88
CA GLN A 58 -0.47 4.32 3.21
C GLN A 58 0.92 4.24 2.59
N GLN A 59 1.56 3.08 2.65
CA GLN A 59 2.87 2.88 2.02
C GLN A 59 2.79 2.94 0.48
N CYS A 60 1.73 2.39 -0.13
CA CYS A 60 1.46 2.56 -1.56
C CYS A 60 1.31 4.04 -1.93
N PHE A 61 0.49 4.80 -1.18
CA PHE A 61 0.32 6.23 -1.39
C PHE A 61 1.65 6.96 -1.32
N ASN A 62 2.45 6.71 -0.28
CA ASN A 62 3.77 7.34 -0.10
C ASN A 62 4.74 6.99 -1.23
N LEU A 63 4.64 5.80 -1.83
CA LEU A 63 5.47 5.39 -2.96
C LEU A 63 5.11 6.17 -4.25
N PHE A 64 3.82 6.32 -4.51
CA PHE A 64 3.31 6.99 -5.72
C PHE A 64 3.30 8.52 -5.60
N HIS A 65 3.19 9.06 -4.39
CA HIS A 65 3.18 10.49 -4.11
C HIS A 65 4.61 11.05 -3.90
N THR A 66 5.48 10.85 -4.89
CA THR A 66 6.86 11.38 -4.91
C THR A 66 7.19 12.07 -6.22
N GLU A 67 8.19 12.98 -6.20
CA GLU A 67 8.68 13.65 -7.42
C GLU A 67 9.26 12.65 -8.45
N HIS A 68 9.92 11.59 -7.97
CA HIS A 68 10.41 10.52 -8.84
C HIS A 68 9.26 9.79 -9.55
N SER A 69 8.19 9.48 -8.83
CA SER A 69 6.99 8.88 -9.42
C SER A 69 6.30 9.82 -10.41
N SER A 70 6.20 11.13 -10.13
CA SER A 70 5.60 12.09 -11.06
C SER A 70 6.40 12.26 -12.35
N ALA A 71 7.74 12.16 -12.29
CA ALA A 71 8.60 12.14 -13.47
C ALA A 71 8.51 10.83 -14.26
N ALA A 72 8.32 9.69 -13.58
CA ALA A 72 8.33 8.36 -14.20
C ALA A 72 6.99 7.95 -14.82
N TRP A 73 5.86 8.39 -14.27
CA TRP A 73 4.52 7.92 -14.65
C TRP A 73 3.69 8.96 -15.41
N ASN A 74 2.50 8.59 -15.89
CA ASN A 74 1.56 9.55 -16.46
C ASN A 74 0.91 10.32 -15.31
N THR A 75 1.15 11.63 -15.25
CA THR A 75 0.74 12.46 -14.11
C THR A 75 -0.77 12.43 -13.84
N THR A 76 -1.60 12.45 -14.89
CA THR A 76 -3.06 12.36 -14.74
C THR A 76 -3.50 11.02 -14.13
N LEU A 77 -2.94 9.90 -14.60
CA LEU A 77 -3.26 8.58 -14.01
C LEU A 77 -2.72 8.45 -12.58
N LEU A 78 -1.56 9.04 -12.32
CA LEU A 78 -0.94 9.04 -10.99
C LEU A 78 -1.77 9.84 -9.99
N GLU A 79 -2.23 11.03 -10.36
CA GLU A 79 -3.13 11.86 -9.54
C GLU A 79 -4.42 11.11 -9.23
N GLN A 80 -5.05 10.48 -10.24
CA GLN A 80 -6.25 9.67 -10.04
C GLN A 80 -6.01 8.50 -9.08
N LEU A 81 -4.86 7.82 -9.19
CA LEU A 81 -4.50 6.73 -8.28
C LEU A 81 -4.29 7.27 -6.85
N CYS A 82 -3.56 8.36 -6.68
CA CYS A 82 -3.32 8.95 -5.37
C CYS A 82 -4.62 9.42 -4.71
N THR A 83 -5.54 10.04 -5.45
CA THR A 83 -6.87 10.40 -4.95
C THR A 83 -7.67 9.15 -4.54
N GLY A 84 -7.65 8.11 -5.37
CA GLY A 84 -8.35 6.86 -5.05
C GLY A 84 -7.78 6.13 -3.84
N LEU A 85 -6.45 6.16 -3.65
CA LEU A 85 -5.79 5.60 -2.45
C LEU A 85 -6.12 6.42 -1.20
N GLN A 86 -6.10 7.75 -1.30
CA GLN A 86 -6.46 8.65 -0.21
C GLN A 86 -7.91 8.42 0.26
N GLN A 87 -8.85 8.28 -0.67
CA GLN A 87 -10.25 7.97 -0.33
C GLN A 87 -10.37 6.63 0.42
N GLN A 88 -9.63 5.60 0.00
CA GLN A 88 -9.64 4.32 0.70
C GLN A 88 -9.03 4.40 2.11
N LEU A 89 -8.04 5.26 2.33
CA LEU A 89 -7.47 5.51 3.66
C LEU A 89 -8.50 6.19 4.57
N GLU A 90 -9.16 7.25 4.08
CA GLU A 90 -10.21 7.96 4.82
C GLU A 90 -11.38 7.04 5.20
N ASP A 91 -11.79 6.15 4.28
CA ASP A 91 -12.81 5.14 4.55
C ASP A 91 -12.40 4.17 5.69
N LEU A 92 -11.13 3.75 5.71
CA LEU A 92 -10.60 2.85 6.75
C LEU A 92 -10.44 3.56 8.09
N ASP A 93 -10.05 4.84 8.10
CA ASP A 93 -9.98 5.67 9.30
C ASP A 93 -11.37 5.82 9.93
N ALA A 94 -12.40 6.05 9.11
CA ALA A 94 -13.78 6.08 9.57
C ALA A 94 -14.23 4.75 10.19
N CYS A 95 -13.72 3.61 9.69
CA CYS A 95 -13.99 2.28 10.25
C CYS A 95 -13.26 2.01 11.57
N LEU A 96 -12.08 2.60 11.78
CA LEU A 96 -11.27 2.42 12.99
C LEU A 96 -11.75 3.32 14.14
N GLY A 97 -12.54 4.36 13.87
CA GLY A 97 -13.00 5.34 14.86
C GLY A 97 -11.85 6.15 15.49
N PRO A 98 -12.12 7.04 16.48
CA PRO A 98 -11.08 7.80 17.20
C PRO A 98 -10.20 6.94 18.14
N VAL A 99 -9.90 5.69 17.76
CA VAL A 99 -8.99 4.76 18.45
C VAL A 99 -7.53 5.12 18.13
N MET A 100 -7.20 6.40 18.24
CA MET A 100 -5.83 6.90 18.26
C MET A 100 -5.56 7.71 19.54
N GLY A 101 -6.32 7.40 20.60
CA GLY A 101 -6.19 8.00 21.94
C GLY A 101 -5.68 7.07 23.04
N GLU A 102 -5.66 5.75 22.85
CA GLU A 102 -5.23 4.81 23.91
C GLU A 102 -4.13 3.88 23.42
N LYS A 103 -2.91 4.17 23.91
CA LYS A 103 -1.98 3.15 24.37
C LYS A 103 -2.79 2.09 25.14
N ASP A 104 -2.91 0.88 24.60
CA ASP A 104 -2.85 -0.38 25.36
C ASP A 104 -3.23 -1.59 24.49
N SER A 105 -2.31 -2.00 23.62
CA SER A 105 -1.94 -3.42 23.33
C SER A 105 -0.70 -3.50 22.42
N ASP A 106 0.23 -2.55 22.60
CA ASP A 106 1.21 -2.07 21.61
C ASP A 106 2.24 -3.08 21.09
N MET A 107 2.32 -4.29 21.63
CA MET A 107 3.33 -5.26 21.18
C MET A 107 2.80 -6.26 20.13
N GLY A 108 1.53 -6.69 20.23
CA GLY A 108 0.94 -7.67 19.31
C GLY A 108 0.48 -7.06 17.98
N ARG A 109 -0.10 -5.85 18.03
CA ARG A 109 -0.60 -5.13 16.85
C ARG A 109 0.52 -4.55 15.99
N MET A 110 1.63 -4.16 16.62
CA MET A 110 2.74 -3.51 15.95
C MET A 110 3.58 -4.49 15.12
N GLY A 111 3.61 -5.78 15.48
CA GLY A 111 4.33 -6.81 14.74
C GLY A 111 3.96 -6.88 13.25
N PRO A 112 2.68 -7.13 12.91
CA PRO A 112 2.21 -7.14 11.51
C PRO A 112 2.50 -5.85 10.73
N ILE A 113 2.24 -4.69 11.35
CA ILE A 113 2.46 -3.37 10.75
C ILE A 113 3.94 -3.15 10.46
N LEU A 114 4.83 -3.49 11.40
CA LEU A 114 6.28 -3.37 11.22
C LEU A 114 6.79 -4.27 10.10
N THR A 115 6.23 -5.46 9.94
CA THR A 115 6.56 -6.36 8.83
C THR A 115 6.21 -5.73 7.49
N VAL A 116 5.03 -5.10 7.36
CA VAL A 116 4.65 -4.34 6.15
C VAL A 116 5.60 -3.17 5.90
N LYS A 117 5.94 -2.39 6.93
CA LYS A 117 6.89 -1.27 6.80
C LYS A 117 8.26 -1.73 6.31
N LYS A 118 8.77 -2.85 6.83
CA LYS A 118 10.05 -3.44 6.39
C LYS A 118 10.01 -3.87 4.92
N TYR A 119 8.90 -4.46 4.47
CA TYR A 119 8.69 -4.81 3.07
C TYR A 119 8.80 -3.57 2.15
N PHE A 120 8.09 -2.49 2.47
CA PHE A 120 8.16 -1.24 1.69
C PHE A 120 9.50 -0.52 1.81
N GLN A 121 10.18 -0.62 2.96
CA GLN A 121 11.55 -0.12 3.10
C GLN A 121 12.49 -0.80 2.09
N GLY A 122 12.36 -2.11 1.87
CA GLY A 122 13.12 -2.83 0.84
C GLY A 122 12.88 -2.28 -0.56
N ILE A 123 11.63 -1.94 -0.89
CA ILE A 123 11.26 -1.31 -2.16
C ILE A 123 11.90 0.09 -2.28
N HIS A 124 11.79 0.92 -1.24
CA HIS A 124 12.38 2.27 -1.25
C HIS A 124 13.91 2.25 -1.37
N VAL A 125 14.58 1.28 -0.75
CA VAL A 125 16.03 1.09 -0.92
C VAL A 125 16.34 0.71 -2.36
N TYR A 126 15.64 -0.27 -2.91
CA TYR A 126 15.85 -0.71 -4.29
C TYR A 126 15.63 0.39 -5.32
N LEU A 127 14.64 1.26 -5.13
CA LEU A 127 14.36 2.36 -6.05
C LEU A 127 15.39 3.52 -5.95
N LYS A 128 16.25 3.52 -4.93
CA LYS A 128 17.33 4.51 -4.76
C LYS A 128 18.70 4.00 -5.24
N GLU A 129 18.86 2.68 -5.37
CA GLU A 129 20.06 2.04 -5.95
C GLU A 129 20.17 2.38 -7.44
#